data_AF-A0A4Q2J4N9-F1
#
_entry.id   AF-A0A4Q2J4N9-F1
#
_cell.length_a   1.000
_cell.length_b   1.000
_cell.length_c   1.000
_cell.angle_alpha   90.00
_cell.angle_beta   90.00
_cell.angle_gamma   90.00
#
_symmetry.space_group_name_H-M   'P 1'
#
loop_
_entity.id
_entity.type
_entity.pdbx_description
1 polymer ?
#
loop_
_entity_poly.entity_id
_entity_poly.type
_entity_poly.pdbx_seq_one_letter_code
_entity_poly.pdbx_strand_id
1 'polypeptide(L)'
;MDTHDRYEDHDHHDRPGEADGAHDAHEPPAGGVRPLGFWLKVVERRIAAEVDAALADEGVSLRDWRRLNLVAGEVRDERLAERLAARPHKLDDLVERGWIVGEPGDWTLTDTGRDVLDALTERVRAVRDRVRSSVTEEEYATMTASLEAIARELGWDESTPEPRRRRGGPGSRRGF
;
A
#
# COMPACT_ATOMS: atom_id res chain seq x y z
N MET A 1 22.19 -42.82 -67.20
CA MET A 1 23.03 -41.94 -66.38
C MET A 1 22.21 -40.69 -66.13
N ASP A 2 21.23 -40.77 -65.22
CA ASP A 2 21.38 -40.67 -63.75
C ASP A 2 21.58 -39.20 -63.36
N THR A 3 20.77 -38.55 -62.53
CA THR A 3 19.84 -38.95 -61.44
C THR A 3 18.78 -37.83 -61.31
N HIS A 4 17.51 -38.07 -60.95
CA HIS A 4 16.98 -38.12 -59.56
C HIS A 4 17.59 -37.02 -58.66
N ASP A 5 16.82 -36.15 -57.99
CA ASP A 5 15.93 -36.42 -56.85
C ASP A 5 15.32 -35.03 -56.49
N ARG A 6 14.01 -34.78 -56.40
CA ARG A 6 13.02 -35.19 -55.40
C ARG A 6 13.52 -35.12 -53.95
N TYR A 7 12.92 -34.25 -53.15
CA TYR A 7 12.40 -34.50 -51.79
C TYR A 7 11.44 -33.32 -51.52
N GLU A 8 10.13 -33.48 -51.70
CA GLU A 8 9.14 -33.97 -50.71
C GLU A 8 9.05 -33.01 -49.50
N ASP A 9 7.89 -32.48 -49.12
CA ASP A 9 6.73 -33.22 -48.59
C ASP A 9 5.50 -32.27 -48.56
N HIS A 10 4.46 -32.53 -49.37
CA HIS A 10 3.09 -32.92 -48.98
C HIS A 10 2.69 -32.56 -47.53
N ASP A 11 1.71 -31.68 -47.31
CA ASP A 11 0.26 -31.76 -47.52
C ASP A 11 -0.53 -32.13 -46.24
N HIS A 12 -1.41 -31.18 -45.88
CA HIS A 12 -2.78 -31.35 -45.39
C HIS A 12 -3.10 -32.08 -44.06
N HIS A 13 -3.73 -31.35 -43.12
CA HIS A 13 -5.12 -31.53 -42.65
C HIS A 13 -5.49 -30.44 -41.60
N ASP A 14 -6.59 -29.69 -41.79
CA ASP A 14 -7.94 -29.90 -41.19
C ASP A 14 -7.90 -29.80 -39.64
N ARG A 15 -8.60 -28.97 -38.84
CA ARG A 15 -9.85 -28.18 -38.93
C ARG A 15 -9.97 -27.28 -37.64
N PRO A 16 -11.10 -26.60 -37.31
CA PRO A 16 -11.13 -25.33 -36.58
C PRO A 16 -11.31 -25.45 -35.05
N GLY A 17 -10.94 -24.39 -34.32
CA GLY A 17 -11.15 -24.27 -32.88
C GLY A 17 -11.53 -22.84 -32.51
N GLU A 18 -12.83 -22.64 -32.38
CA GLU A 18 -13.49 -21.47 -31.80
C GLU A 18 -13.13 -21.34 -30.31
N ALA A 19 -12.69 -20.15 -29.88
CA ALA A 19 -12.68 -19.75 -28.48
C ALA A 19 -12.75 -18.21 -28.41
N ASP A 20 -13.98 -17.73 -28.58
CA ASP A 20 -14.63 -16.73 -27.73
C ASP A 20 -13.69 -15.88 -26.86
N GLY A 21 -13.28 -14.74 -27.40
CA GLY A 21 -12.64 -13.67 -26.65
C GLY A 21 -13.69 -12.83 -25.96
N ALA A 22 -14.24 -13.31 -24.84
CA ALA A 22 -15.12 -12.52 -24.00
C ALA A 22 -14.93 -12.84 -22.51
N HIS A 23 -14.65 -11.77 -21.75
CA HIS A 23 -14.80 -11.62 -20.30
C HIS A 23 -13.75 -12.24 -19.36
N ASP A 24 -12.78 -11.40 -18.97
CA ASP A 24 -12.31 -11.36 -17.57
C ASP A 24 -12.83 -10.06 -16.91
N ALA A 25 -14.15 -9.84 -17.03
CA ALA A 25 -14.86 -9.10 -15.99
C ALA A 25 -15.00 -10.09 -14.82
N HIS A 26 -14.30 -9.83 -13.71
CA HIS A 26 -14.38 -10.64 -12.51
C HIS A 26 -15.81 -10.60 -11.95
N GLU A 27 -16.65 -11.50 -12.44
CA GLU A 27 -17.99 -11.71 -11.94
C GLU A 27 -17.90 -12.35 -10.55
N PRO A 28 -18.41 -11.69 -9.49
CA PRO A 28 -18.32 -12.24 -8.15
C PRO A 28 -19.24 -13.46 -8.04
N PRO A 29 -18.83 -14.54 -7.34
CA PRO A 29 -19.72 -15.69 -7.15
C PRO A 29 -20.97 -15.24 -6.38
N ALA A 30 -22.13 -15.57 -6.95
CA ALA A 30 -23.42 -15.45 -6.27
C ALA A 30 -23.40 -16.31 -4.99
N GLY A 31 -23.62 -15.68 -3.83
CA GLY A 31 -23.87 -16.38 -2.56
C GLY A 31 -22.68 -17.00 -1.82
N GLY A 32 -21.43 -16.67 -2.16
CA GLY A 32 -20.24 -17.23 -1.51
C GLY A 32 -19.66 -16.34 -0.38
N VAL A 33 -19.21 -16.97 0.71
CA VAL A 33 -18.42 -16.30 1.77
C VAL A 33 -17.23 -15.58 1.13
N ARG A 34 -17.11 -14.28 1.38
CA ARG A 34 -15.98 -13.49 0.85
C ARG A 34 -14.67 -13.97 1.52
N PRO A 35 -13.60 -14.22 0.76
CA PRO A 35 -12.34 -14.70 1.32
C PRO A 35 -11.70 -13.66 2.24
N LEU A 36 -10.89 -14.09 3.21
CA LEU A 36 -10.19 -13.20 4.17
C LEU A 36 -9.44 -12.05 3.47
N GLY A 37 -8.72 -12.35 2.39
CA GLY A 37 -7.98 -11.34 1.62
C GLY A 37 -8.85 -10.24 1.00
N PHE A 38 -10.13 -10.49 0.75
CA PHE A 38 -11.07 -9.45 0.31
C PHE A 38 -11.34 -8.46 1.46
N TRP A 39 -11.69 -8.98 2.64
CA TRP A 39 -12.00 -8.14 3.81
C TRP A 39 -10.79 -7.32 4.27
N LEU A 40 -9.59 -7.92 4.29
CA LEU A 40 -8.36 -7.20 4.62
C LEU A 40 -8.16 -5.98 3.70
N LYS A 41 -8.34 -6.13 2.39
CA LYS A 41 -8.24 -5.02 1.43
C LYS A 41 -9.34 -3.98 1.61
N VAL A 42 -10.56 -4.41 1.90
CA VAL A 42 -11.70 -3.50 2.14
C VAL A 42 -11.43 -2.65 3.37
N VAL A 43 -11.09 -3.28 4.50
CA VAL A 43 -10.82 -2.62 5.78
C VAL A 43 -9.60 -1.69 5.65
N GLU A 44 -8.48 -2.15 5.09
CA GLU A 44 -7.28 -1.33 4.85
C GLU A 44 -7.63 -0.04 4.10
N ARG A 45 -8.35 -0.14 2.98
CA ARG A 45 -8.71 1.02 2.15
C ARG A 45 -9.69 1.96 2.85
N ARG A 46 -10.66 1.42 3.59
CA ARG A 46 -11.66 2.23 4.31
C ARG A 46 -11.03 2.98 5.47
N ILE A 47 -10.21 2.33 6.27
CA ILE A 47 -9.45 2.99 7.34
C ILE A 47 -8.56 4.10 6.75
N ALA A 48 -7.84 3.83 5.66
CA ALA A 48 -7.01 4.84 5.02
C ALA A 48 -7.82 6.06 4.54
N ALA A 49 -9.01 5.84 3.97
CA ALA A 49 -9.89 6.92 3.52
C ALA A 49 -10.47 7.74 4.68
N GLU A 50 -10.89 7.10 5.77
CA GLU A 50 -11.39 7.79 6.97
C GLU A 50 -10.29 8.64 7.63
N VAL A 51 -9.07 8.11 7.70
CA VAL A 51 -7.92 8.88 8.22
C VAL A 51 -7.61 10.06 7.31
N ASP A 52 -7.56 9.86 6.00
CA ASP A 52 -7.29 10.96 5.06
C ASP A 52 -8.36 12.06 5.14
N ALA A 53 -9.64 11.68 5.25
CA ALA A 53 -10.74 12.61 5.48
C ALA A 53 -10.60 13.37 6.81
N ALA A 54 -10.19 12.70 7.89
CA ALA A 54 -9.98 13.32 9.19
C ALA A 54 -8.80 14.32 9.22
N LEU A 55 -7.84 14.18 8.30
CA LEU A 55 -6.68 15.09 8.17
C LEU A 55 -6.95 16.24 7.18
N ALA A 56 -7.89 16.05 6.25
CA ALA A 56 -8.19 16.98 5.18
C ALA A 56 -8.65 18.36 5.66
N ASP A 57 -9.31 18.44 6.83
CA ASP A 57 -9.75 19.70 7.44
C ASP A 57 -8.58 20.66 7.73
N GLU A 58 -7.38 20.13 7.98
CA GLU A 58 -6.14 20.91 8.19
C GLU A 58 -5.31 21.06 6.90
N GLY A 59 -5.84 20.60 5.77
CA GLY A 59 -5.15 20.57 4.48
C GLY A 59 -3.92 19.67 4.50
N VAL A 60 -3.94 18.60 5.31
CA VAL A 60 -2.84 17.65 5.51
C VAL A 60 -3.22 16.30 4.93
N SER A 61 -2.37 15.72 4.09
CA SER A 61 -2.59 14.36 3.61
C SER A 61 -2.08 13.32 4.62
N LEU A 62 -2.54 12.06 4.49
CA LEU A 62 -1.94 10.94 5.25
C LEU A 62 -0.41 10.86 5.09
N ARG A 63 0.13 11.27 3.94
CA ARG A 63 1.58 11.26 3.68
C ARG A 63 2.29 12.36 4.47
N ASP A 64 1.68 13.53 4.59
CA ASP A 64 2.24 14.67 5.31
C ASP A 64 2.20 14.42 6.82
N TRP A 65 1.10 13.86 7.33
CA TRP A 65 1.03 13.43 8.73
C TRP A 65 2.12 12.39 9.07
N ARG A 66 2.38 11.41 8.20
CA ARG A 66 3.49 10.46 8.39
C ARG A 66 4.87 11.13 8.39
N ARG A 67 5.05 12.20 7.59
CA ARG A 67 6.30 12.97 7.57
C ARG A 67 6.48 13.76 8.86
N LEU A 68 5.42 14.40 9.36
CA LEU A 68 5.44 15.10 10.65
C LEU A 68 5.80 14.14 11.80
N ASN A 69 5.19 12.95 11.85
CA ASN A 69 5.53 11.94 12.85
C ASN A 69 6.99 11.46 12.77
N LEU A 70 7.52 11.32 11.55
CA LEU A 70 8.93 10.95 11.36
C LEU A 70 9.86 12.07 11.84
N VAL A 71 9.58 13.33 11.49
CA VAL A 71 10.35 14.50 11.92
C VAL A 71 10.26 14.71 13.44
N ALA A 72 9.12 14.39 14.04
CA ALA A 72 8.95 14.39 15.50
C ALA A 72 9.75 13.30 16.21
N GLY A 73 10.22 12.28 15.50
CA GLY A 73 10.86 11.09 16.09
C GLY A 73 9.88 10.09 16.71
N GLU A 74 8.58 10.31 16.55
CA GLU A 74 7.50 9.46 17.09
C GLU A 74 7.40 8.10 16.36
N VAL A 75 7.89 8.05 15.11
CA VAL A 75 7.91 6.82 14.30
C VAL A 75 9.29 6.63 13.68
N ARG A 76 9.79 5.40 13.76
CA ARG A 76 10.98 4.95 13.02
C ARG A 76 10.54 4.28 11.71
N ASP A 77 10.70 4.98 10.58
CA ASP A 77 10.52 4.42 9.22
C ASP A 77 11.76 4.79 8.39
N GLU A 78 12.79 3.95 8.46
CA GLU A 78 14.08 4.16 7.79
C GLU A 78 13.91 4.41 6.29
N ARG A 79 13.02 3.66 5.66
CA ARG A 79 12.74 3.80 4.23
C ARG A 79 12.04 5.13 3.90
N LEU A 80 11.21 5.66 4.79
CA LEU A 80 10.65 7.00 4.64
C LEU A 80 11.73 8.06 4.86
N ALA A 81 12.61 7.87 5.85
CA ALA A 81 13.75 8.75 6.10
C ALA A 81 14.68 8.82 4.88
N GLU A 82 15.12 7.68 4.32
CA GLU A 82 15.91 7.60 3.09
C GLU A 82 15.23 8.32 1.91
N ARG A 83 13.91 8.14 1.76
CA ARG A 83 13.15 8.80 0.69
C ARG A 83 13.06 10.31 0.87
N LEU A 84 12.97 10.79 2.11
CA LEU A 84 12.97 12.22 2.43
C LEU A 84 14.37 12.82 2.25
N ALA A 85 15.42 12.12 2.68
CA ALA A 85 16.81 12.52 2.41
C ALA A 85 17.08 12.64 0.90
N ALA A 86 16.56 11.72 0.09
CA ALA A 86 16.67 11.78 -1.36
C ALA A 86 15.77 12.85 -2.02
N ARG A 87 14.73 13.34 -1.32
CA ARG A 87 13.74 14.30 -1.85
C ARG A 87 13.28 15.27 -0.75
N PRO A 88 14.17 16.15 -0.25
CA PRO A 88 13.86 17.03 0.87
C PRO A 88 12.74 18.01 0.55
N HIS A 89 12.58 18.39 -0.73
CA HIS A 89 11.50 19.25 -1.23
C HIS A 89 10.08 18.75 -0.90
N LYS A 90 9.94 17.50 -0.43
CA LYS A 90 8.65 16.96 0.05
C LYS A 90 8.23 17.52 1.41
N LEU A 91 9.08 18.29 2.07
CA LEU A 91 8.77 19.00 3.31
C LEU A 91 8.55 20.50 3.08
N ASP A 92 8.75 21.01 1.86
CA ASP A 92 8.67 22.45 1.57
C ASP A 92 7.35 23.06 2.01
N ASP A 93 6.21 22.43 1.69
CA ASP A 93 4.88 22.91 2.15
C ASP A 93 4.77 22.97 3.68
N LEU A 94 5.38 22.02 4.40
CA LEU A 94 5.37 21.99 5.87
C LEU A 94 6.31 23.05 6.48
N VAL A 95 7.40 23.37 5.78
CA VAL A 95 8.33 24.45 6.13
C VAL A 95 7.69 25.82 5.84
N GLU A 96 7.05 25.98 4.69
CA GLU A 96 6.31 27.19 4.29
C GLU A 96 5.16 27.50 5.26
N ARG A 97 4.50 26.47 5.79
CA ARG A 97 3.50 26.59 6.87
C ARG A 97 4.09 26.89 8.25
N GLY A 98 5.41 26.87 8.39
CA GLY A 98 6.10 27.10 9.65
C GLY A 98 5.95 25.97 10.67
N TRP A 99 5.60 24.76 10.24
CA TRP A 99 5.45 23.59 11.13
C TRP A 99 6.77 22.84 11.33
N ILE A 100 7.68 22.96 10.36
CA ILE A 100 9.02 22.36 10.39
C ILE A 100 10.07 23.46 10.17
N VAL A 101 11.21 23.36 10.85
CA VAL A 101 12.40 24.20 10.66
C VAL A 101 13.68 23.36 10.66
N GLY A 102 14.73 23.86 10.03
CA GLY A 102 16.04 23.17 9.93
C GLY A 102 16.55 23.09 8.50
N GLU A 103 17.40 22.09 8.25
CA GLU A 103 17.97 21.79 6.93
C GLU A 103 17.68 20.33 6.55
N PRO A 104 17.79 19.97 5.26
CA PRO A 104 17.69 18.57 4.80
C PRO A 104 18.54 17.59 5.61
N GLY A 105 17.89 16.79 6.46
CA GLY A 105 18.54 15.79 7.32
C GLY A 105 18.51 16.12 8.81
N ASP A 106 18.30 17.40 9.17
CA ASP A 106 18.22 17.91 10.55
C ASP A 106 16.94 18.73 10.77
N TRP A 107 15.83 18.27 10.18
CA TRP A 107 14.52 18.88 10.37
C TRP A 107 13.99 18.66 11.78
N THR A 108 13.36 19.68 12.35
CA THR A 108 12.70 19.63 13.65
C THR A 108 11.32 20.29 13.59
N LEU A 109 10.40 19.87 14.44
CA LEU A 109 9.10 20.55 14.58
C LEU A 109 9.26 21.87 15.33
N THR A 110 8.56 22.90 14.84
CA THR A 110 8.30 24.10 15.64
C THR A 110 7.24 23.81 16.71
N ASP A 111 7.03 24.73 17.65
CA ASP A 111 5.95 24.60 18.63
C ASP A 111 4.58 24.51 17.95
N THR A 112 4.33 25.36 16.94
CA THR A 112 3.13 25.27 16.10
C THR A 112 3.01 23.92 15.39
N GLY A 113 4.12 23.38 14.87
CA GLY A 113 4.13 22.06 14.25
C GLY A 113 3.80 20.93 15.21
N ARG A 114 4.20 21.04 16.49
CA ARG A 114 3.83 20.08 17.55
C ARG A 114 2.34 20.18 17.87
N ASP A 115 1.82 21.38 18.08
CA ASP A 115 0.40 21.61 18.35
C ASP A 115 -0.48 21.03 17.23
N VAL A 116 -0.09 21.25 15.97
CA VAL A 116 -0.77 20.67 14.80
C VAL A 116 -0.64 19.16 14.80
N LEU A 117 0.56 18.60 15.02
CA LEU A 117 0.75 17.15 15.05
C LEU A 117 -0.10 16.49 16.14
N ASP A 118 -0.21 17.09 17.32
CA ASP A 118 -1.04 16.61 18.43
C ASP A 118 -2.52 16.62 18.02
N ALA A 119 -3.00 17.75 17.48
CA ALA A 119 -4.38 17.87 17.02
C ALA A 119 -4.71 16.88 15.89
N LEU A 120 -3.81 16.63 14.95
CA LEU A 120 -3.97 15.60 13.91
C LEU A 120 -3.97 14.19 14.51
N THR A 121 -3.09 13.94 15.47
CA THR A 121 -2.98 12.65 16.15
C THR A 121 -4.24 12.31 16.92
N GLU A 122 -4.87 13.26 17.60
CA GLU A 122 -6.17 13.08 18.25
C GLU A 122 -7.28 12.72 17.24
N ARG A 123 -7.31 13.37 16.08
CA ARG A 123 -8.27 13.02 15.02
C ARG A 123 -8.06 11.60 14.49
N VAL A 124 -6.82 11.19 14.28
CA VAL A 124 -6.48 9.81 13.87
C VAL A 124 -6.82 8.80 14.98
N ARG A 125 -6.58 9.14 16.25
CA ARG A 125 -6.98 8.32 17.41
C ARG A 125 -8.49 8.11 17.43
N ALA A 126 -9.28 9.16 17.23
CA ALA A 126 -10.75 9.05 17.15
C ALA A 126 -11.24 8.13 16.02
N VAL A 127 -10.57 8.13 14.85
CA VAL A 127 -10.87 7.16 13.78
C VAL A 127 -10.55 5.73 14.23
N ARG A 128 -9.39 5.51 14.86
CA ARG A 128 -8.98 4.19 15.36
C ARG A 128 -9.90 3.67 16.46
N ASP A 129 -10.31 4.54 17.37
CA ASP A 129 -11.24 4.19 18.44
C ASP A 129 -12.60 3.75 17.90
N ARG A 130 -13.11 4.44 16.87
CA ARG A 130 -14.34 4.05 16.17
C ARG A 130 -14.25 2.67 15.52
N VAL A 131 -13.09 2.34 14.94
CA VAL A 131 -12.82 1.01 14.38
C VAL A 131 -12.77 -0.03 15.50
N ARG A 132 -12.05 0.24 16.58
CA ARG A 132 -11.95 -0.68 17.72
C ARG A 132 -13.32 -0.92 18.37
N SER A 133 -14.15 0.12 18.48
CA SER A 133 -15.49 0.03 19.07
C SER A 133 -16.52 -0.62 18.15
N SER A 134 -16.17 -1.05 16.93
CA SER A 134 -17.12 -1.74 16.05
C SER A 134 -17.36 -3.20 16.46
N VAL A 135 -16.51 -3.73 17.33
CA VAL A 135 -16.56 -5.08 17.90
C VAL A 135 -16.28 -4.99 19.40
N THR A 136 -16.53 -6.08 20.12
CA THR A 136 -16.11 -6.15 21.54
C THR A 136 -14.59 -6.13 21.65
N GLU A 137 -14.07 -5.75 22.82
CA GLU A 137 -12.62 -5.73 23.08
C GLU A 137 -11.99 -7.12 22.93
N GLU A 138 -12.68 -8.17 23.36
CA GLU A 138 -12.25 -9.57 23.23
C GLU A 138 -12.18 -10.03 21.77
N GLU A 139 -13.19 -9.69 20.96
CA GLU A 139 -13.19 -9.98 19.51
C GLU A 139 -12.06 -9.24 18.79
N TYR A 140 -11.85 -7.97 19.13
CA TYR A 140 -10.75 -7.17 18.58
C TYR A 140 -9.40 -7.80 18.91
N ALA A 141 -9.17 -8.13 20.19
CA ALA A 141 -7.93 -8.76 20.64
C ALA A 141 -7.68 -10.10 19.94
N THR A 142 -8.73 -10.94 19.83
CA THR A 142 -8.65 -12.24 19.15
C THR A 142 -8.36 -12.09 17.65
N MET A 143 -9.00 -11.12 16.98
CA MET A 143 -8.74 -10.80 15.58
C MET A 143 -7.29 -10.35 15.38
N THR A 144 -6.79 -9.44 16.20
CA THR A 144 -5.40 -8.96 16.12
C THR A 144 -4.41 -10.09 16.34
N ALA A 145 -4.59 -10.91 17.38
CA ALA A 145 -3.73 -12.07 17.65
C ALA A 145 -3.73 -13.08 16.49
N SER A 146 -4.90 -13.32 15.89
CA SER A 146 -5.02 -14.21 14.72
C SER A 146 -4.27 -13.67 13.50
N LEU A 147 -4.40 -12.37 13.21
CA LEU A 147 -3.67 -11.73 12.11
C LEU A 147 -2.16 -11.73 12.33
N GLU A 148 -1.72 -11.49 13.56
CA GLU A 148 -0.31 -11.52 13.93
C GLU A 148 0.28 -12.93 13.81
N ALA A 149 -0.44 -13.96 14.27
CA ALA A 149 -0.04 -15.36 14.09
C ALA A 149 0.08 -15.73 12.60
N ILE A 150 -0.88 -15.32 11.77
CA ILE A 150 -0.80 -15.51 10.31
C ILE A 150 0.40 -14.76 9.73
N ALA A 151 0.65 -13.52 10.15
CA ALA A 151 1.79 -12.75 9.67
C ALA A 151 3.12 -13.43 10.03
N ARG A 152 3.27 -13.91 11.27
CA ARG A 152 4.45 -14.66 11.73
C ARG A 152 4.67 -15.93 10.93
N GLU A 153 3.61 -16.70 10.67
CA GLU A 153 3.68 -17.90 9.80
C GLU A 153 4.15 -17.55 8.38
N LEU A 154 3.76 -16.36 7.88
CA LEU A 154 4.18 -15.85 6.58
C LEU A 154 5.57 -15.17 6.58
N GLY A 155 6.32 -15.28 7.69
CA GLY A 155 7.69 -14.76 7.81
C GLY A 155 7.79 -13.29 8.21
N TRP A 156 6.74 -12.70 8.79
CA TRP A 156 6.87 -11.42 9.48
C TRP A 156 7.53 -11.62 10.86
N ASP A 157 8.50 -10.79 11.17
CA ASP A 157 9.02 -10.61 12.53
C ASP A 157 9.12 -9.11 12.86
N GLU A 158 9.30 -8.77 14.14
CA GLU A 158 9.42 -7.38 14.60
C GLU A 158 10.64 -6.65 14.01
N SER A 159 11.65 -7.40 13.55
CA SER A 159 12.83 -6.87 12.86
C SER A 159 12.65 -6.67 11.36
N THR A 160 11.56 -7.15 10.78
CA THR A 160 11.28 -7.09 9.35
C THR A 160 10.43 -5.86 9.08
N PRO A 161 10.98 -4.81 8.42
CA PRO A 161 10.18 -3.67 8.00
C PRO A 161 9.07 -4.17 7.07
N GLU A 162 7.83 -3.76 7.30
CA GLU A 162 6.67 -4.22 6.52
C GLU A 162 6.98 -4.25 5.01
N PRO A 163 6.84 -5.42 4.35
CA PRO A 163 7.02 -5.49 2.91
C PRO A 163 5.85 -4.77 2.22
N ARG A 164 6.10 -3.55 1.73
CA ARG A 164 5.13 -2.88 0.85
C ARG A 164 4.97 -3.68 -0.44
N ARG A 165 3.70 -3.90 -0.81
CA ARG A 165 3.24 -4.45 -2.10
C ARG A 165 4.21 -4.11 -3.23
N ARG A 166 4.74 -5.14 -3.91
CA ARG A 166 5.31 -5.01 -5.25
C ARG A 166 4.23 -4.37 -6.13
N ARG A 167 4.29 -3.05 -6.30
CA ARG A 167 3.66 -2.40 -7.45
C ARG A 167 4.39 -3.00 -8.65
N GLY A 168 3.64 -3.76 -9.48
CA GLY A 168 4.19 -4.46 -10.64
C GLY A 168 5.21 -3.58 -11.36
N GLY A 169 6.44 -4.09 -11.46
CA GLY A 169 7.49 -3.42 -12.22
C GLY A 169 7.05 -3.31 -13.68
N PRO A 170 7.45 -2.24 -14.39
CA PRO A 170 7.26 -2.17 -15.84
C PRO A 170 7.94 -3.41 -16.43
N GLY A 171 7.16 -4.23 -17.14
CA GLY A 171 7.69 -5.37 -17.86
C GLY A 171 8.78 -4.90 -18.81
N SER A 172 9.97 -5.51 -18.67
CA SER A 172 11.00 -5.48 -19.69
C SER A 172 10.40 -5.88 -21.04
N ARG A 173 10.19 -4.91 -21.92
CA ARG A 173 10.17 -5.17 -23.36
C ARG A 173 11.57 -4.91 -23.88
N ARG A 174 12.29 -6.01 -24.12
CA ARG A 174 13.52 -6.07 -24.92
C ARG A 174 13.14 -6.75 -26.24
N GLY A 175 13.55 -6.15 -27.36
CA GLY A 175 13.36 -6.63 -28.75
C GLY A 175 12.22 -5.88 -29.46
N PHE A 176 12.42 -5.16 -30.55
CA PHE A 176 13.46 -5.18 -31.59
C PHE A 176 14.07 -3.79 -31.80
#